data_AF-A0A4Q5PCL9-F1
#
_entry.id   AF-A0A4Q5PCL9-F1
#
_cell.length_a   1.000
_cell.length_b   1.000
_cell.length_c   1.000
_cell.angle_alpha   90.00
_cell.angle_beta   90.00
_cell.angle_gamma   90.00
#
_symmetry.space_group_name_H-M   'P 1'
#
loop_
_entity.id
_entity.type
_entity.pdbx_description
1 polymer ?
#
loop_
_entity_poly.entity_id
_entity_poly.type
_entity_poly.pdbx_seq_one_letter_code
_entity_poly.pdbx_strand_id
1 'polypeptide(L)'
;MKRVVLSLAAALLLASCGNKPVAPDWQMNAQGSMERFVSAYLSGNARVESLEFDRARAEIARTGRPDLLARAELLRCAARLASLVVEPCAGFEALRADAAPPERAYADYLAGKGQASDAGLLPEAQRAVMTGGDAALAGIKDPLSQLVAAGVLFQAGKASPVTINTAVDTASAQGWRRPLLAWLTIQAQRAGQGGAADEAARVRRRIDLVEKAGRP
;
A
#
# COMPACT_ATOMS: atom_id res chain seq x y z
N MET A 1 50.80 11.10 -54.52
CA MET A 1 49.62 10.63 -55.29
C MET A 1 49.23 9.29 -54.68
N LYS A 2 48.10 9.05 -54.01
CA LYS A 2 46.72 9.52 -54.21
C LYS A 2 46.04 9.70 -52.85
N ARG A 3 45.27 10.78 -52.75
CA ARG A 3 44.32 11.10 -51.68
C ARG A 3 42.96 10.45 -52.00
N VAL A 4 42.12 10.39 -50.96
CA VAL A 4 40.64 10.26 -51.03
C VAL A 4 40.10 8.88 -51.39
N VAL A 5 39.68 8.09 -50.38
CA VAL A 5 38.32 7.50 -50.29
C VAL A 5 38.07 7.19 -48.79
N LEU A 6 37.79 8.24 -48.03
CA LEU A 6 37.02 8.16 -46.79
C LEU A 6 35.58 8.55 -47.16
N SER A 7 34.59 8.02 -46.44
CA SER A 7 33.20 8.53 -46.41
C SER A 7 32.23 8.00 -47.47
N LEU A 8 31.69 6.77 -47.29
CA LEU A 8 30.29 6.48 -47.68
C LEU A 8 29.72 5.16 -47.08
N ALA A 9 29.88 4.90 -45.78
CA ALA A 9 29.29 3.71 -45.16
C ALA A 9 28.76 3.95 -43.73
N ALA A 10 28.26 5.16 -43.44
CA ALA A 10 27.81 5.57 -42.10
C ALA A 10 26.43 6.25 -42.10
N ALA A 11 25.49 5.82 -42.95
CA ALA A 11 24.20 6.50 -43.10
C ALA A 11 22.95 5.60 -43.13
N LEU A 12 22.94 4.42 -42.51
CA LEU A 12 21.76 3.52 -42.57
C LEU A 12 21.36 2.81 -41.26
N LEU A 13 21.74 3.33 -40.08
CA LEU A 13 21.32 2.75 -38.79
C LEU A 13 20.55 3.72 -37.87
N LEU A 14 19.73 4.59 -38.45
CA LEU A 14 18.79 5.43 -37.71
C LEU A 14 17.36 5.28 -38.29
N ALA A 15 16.89 4.05 -38.43
CA ALA A 15 15.45 3.78 -38.47
C ALA A 15 15.02 3.48 -37.03
N SER A 16 14.39 4.47 -36.41
CA SER A 16 13.97 4.50 -35.01
C SER A 16 13.08 3.31 -34.62
N CYS A 17 13.53 2.55 -33.61
CA CYS A 17 12.64 1.92 -32.65
C CYS A 17 11.79 2.99 -31.97
N GLY A 18 10.46 2.90 -32.00
CA GLY A 18 9.66 3.78 -31.13
C GLY A 18 8.19 4.02 -31.43
N ASN A 19 7.46 3.16 -32.14
CA ASN A 19 6.00 3.27 -32.20
C ASN A 19 5.37 2.38 -31.11
N LYS A 20 5.57 2.72 -29.83
CA LYS A 20 4.78 2.09 -28.75
C LYS A 20 3.36 2.69 -28.82
N PRO A 21 2.30 1.87 -28.95
CA PRO A 21 0.94 2.37 -28.89
C PRO A 21 0.73 3.14 -27.58
N VAL A 22 0.07 4.30 -27.65
CA VAL A 22 -0.37 5.03 -26.46
C VAL A 22 -1.28 4.09 -25.67
N ALA A 23 -1.05 3.99 -24.35
CA ALA A 23 -1.90 3.17 -23.50
C ALA A 23 -3.35 3.69 -23.56
N PRO A 24 -4.37 2.82 -23.59
CA PRO A 24 -5.76 3.27 -23.60
C PRO A 24 -6.11 4.12 -22.38
N ASP A 25 -6.96 5.13 -22.55
CA ASP A 25 -7.31 6.10 -21.51
C ASP A 25 -7.82 5.46 -20.21
N TRP A 26 -8.54 4.33 -20.30
CA TRP A 26 -9.06 3.63 -19.13
C TRP A 26 -7.95 3.26 -18.13
N GLN A 27 -6.75 2.93 -18.61
CA GLN A 27 -5.64 2.52 -17.77
C GLN A 27 -5.12 3.71 -16.95
N MET A 28 -4.92 4.86 -17.60
CA MET A 28 -4.48 6.08 -16.94
C MET A 28 -5.53 6.61 -15.96
N ASN A 29 -6.80 6.58 -16.35
CA ASN A 29 -7.91 7.01 -15.49
C ASN A 29 -8.07 6.11 -14.27
N ALA A 30 -7.99 4.78 -14.44
CA ALA A 30 -8.06 3.82 -13.35
C ALA A 30 -6.91 4.02 -12.36
N GLN A 31 -5.66 4.14 -12.86
CA GLN A 31 -4.49 4.35 -12.02
C GLN A 31 -4.60 5.66 -11.22
N GLY A 32 -4.86 6.78 -11.90
CA GLY A 32 -4.98 8.07 -11.21
C GLY A 32 -6.11 8.10 -10.19
N SER A 33 -7.22 7.39 -10.45
CA SER A 33 -8.32 7.26 -9.48
C SER A 33 -7.93 6.36 -8.30
N MET A 34 -7.18 5.28 -8.50
CA MET A 34 -6.66 4.47 -7.40
C MET A 34 -5.68 5.24 -6.51
N GLU A 35 -4.78 6.05 -7.08
CA GLU A 35 -3.85 6.88 -6.32
C GLU A 35 -4.60 7.92 -5.46
N ARG A 36 -5.61 8.58 -6.04
CA ARG A 36 -6.46 9.53 -5.30
C ARG A 36 -7.31 8.83 -4.23
N PHE A 37 -7.82 7.64 -4.50
CA PHE A 37 -8.51 6.82 -3.49
C PHE A 37 -7.60 6.53 -2.30
N VAL A 38 -6.37 6.02 -2.53
CA VAL A 38 -5.44 5.69 -1.45
C VAL A 38 -5.10 6.94 -0.63
N SER A 39 -4.79 8.05 -1.29
CA SER A 39 -4.51 9.33 -0.63
C SER A 39 -5.70 9.82 0.21
N ALA A 40 -6.90 9.80 -0.36
CA ALA A 40 -8.13 10.21 0.33
C ALA A 40 -8.48 9.29 1.50
N TYR A 41 -8.31 7.98 1.34
CA TYR A 41 -8.49 7.00 2.39
C TYR A 41 -7.57 7.32 3.57
N LEU A 42 -6.26 7.36 3.35
CA LEU A 42 -5.25 7.52 4.41
C LEU A 42 -5.36 8.87 5.12
N SER A 43 -5.73 9.93 4.40
CA SER A 43 -5.97 11.26 4.97
C SER A 43 -7.32 11.43 5.68
N GLY A 44 -8.26 10.48 5.50
CA GLY A 44 -9.56 10.52 6.17
C GLY A 44 -10.68 11.23 5.41
N ASN A 45 -10.51 11.47 4.10
CA ASN A 45 -11.53 12.08 3.24
C ASN A 45 -12.46 11.01 2.64
N ALA A 46 -13.45 10.56 3.43
CA ALA A 46 -14.37 9.48 3.06
C ALA A 46 -15.18 9.74 1.77
N ARG A 47 -15.48 11.01 1.46
CA ARG A 47 -16.22 11.38 0.24
C ARG A 47 -15.38 11.17 -1.01
N VAL A 48 -14.14 11.67 -1.01
CA VAL A 48 -13.22 11.50 -2.15
C VAL A 48 -12.78 10.04 -2.27
N GLU A 49 -12.52 9.38 -1.14
CA GLU A 49 -12.24 7.94 -1.07
C GLU A 49 -13.28 7.14 -1.85
N SER A 50 -14.57 7.27 -1.51
CA SER A 50 -15.64 6.50 -2.14
C SER A 50 -15.75 6.81 -3.63
N LEU A 51 -15.75 8.10 -3.99
CA LEU A 51 -15.86 8.56 -5.37
C LEU A 51 -14.74 8.01 -6.27
N GLU A 52 -13.49 8.10 -5.82
CA GLU A 52 -12.34 7.72 -6.63
C GLU A 52 -12.20 6.20 -6.73
N PHE A 53 -12.58 5.46 -5.69
CA PHE A 53 -12.60 3.99 -5.78
C PHE A 53 -13.68 3.51 -6.75
N ASP A 54 -14.90 4.06 -6.68
CA ASP A 54 -15.97 3.72 -7.61
C ASP A 54 -15.60 4.05 -9.06
N ARG A 55 -14.94 5.20 -9.27
CA ARG A 55 -14.41 5.58 -10.58
C ARG A 55 -13.37 4.58 -11.08
N ALA A 56 -12.39 4.21 -10.26
CA ALA A 56 -11.38 3.23 -10.65
C ALA A 56 -12.00 1.88 -11.04
N ARG A 57 -12.97 1.40 -10.24
CA ARG A 57 -13.71 0.17 -10.54
C ARG A 57 -14.48 0.27 -11.85
N ALA A 58 -15.16 1.38 -12.12
CA ALA A 58 -15.90 1.59 -13.36
C ALA A 58 -14.98 1.59 -14.58
N GLU A 59 -13.82 2.26 -14.50
CA GLU A 59 -12.84 2.29 -15.60
C GLU A 59 -12.32 0.89 -15.92
N ILE A 60 -11.99 0.09 -14.90
CA ILE A 60 -11.55 -1.31 -15.03
C ILE A 60 -12.68 -2.20 -15.55
N ALA A 61 -13.90 -2.05 -15.04
CA ALA A 61 -15.04 -2.90 -15.39
C ALA A 61 -15.38 -2.85 -16.89
N ARG A 62 -15.15 -1.72 -17.57
CA ARG A 62 -15.32 -1.59 -19.03
C ARG A 62 -14.44 -2.53 -19.85
N THR A 63 -13.38 -3.09 -19.25
CA THR A 63 -12.50 -4.06 -19.89
C THR A 63 -12.96 -5.50 -19.73
N GLY A 64 -13.92 -5.77 -18.83
CA GLY A 64 -14.34 -7.14 -18.50
C GLY A 64 -13.24 -7.98 -17.84
N ARG A 65 -12.24 -7.36 -17.21
CA ARG A 65 -11.08 -8.03 -16.60
C ARG A 65 -11.24 -8.18 -15.08
N PRO A 66 -11.80 -9.31 -14.58
CA PRO A 66 -11.98 -9.52 -13.14
C PRO A 66 -10.64 -9.58 -12.40
N ASP A 67 -9.56 -10.05 -13.06
CA ASP A 67 -8.22 -10.11 -12.49
C ASP A 67 -7.64 -8.70 -12.19
N LEU A 68 -7.93 -7.70 -13.02
CA LEU A 68 -7.53 -6.32 -12.77
C LEU A 68 -8.36 -5.69 -11.66
N LEU A 69 -9.66 -5.99 -11.61
CA LEU A 69 -10.54 -5.51 -10.56
C LEU A 69 -10.14 -6.10 -9.20
N ALA A 70 -9.73 -7.37 -9.17
CA ALA A 70 -9.21 -8.03 -7.98
C ALA A 70 -7.98 -7.30 -7.41
N ARG A 71 -7.07 -6.82 -8.26
CA ARG A 71 -5.90 -6.02 -7.83
C ARG A 71 -6.32 -4.69 -7.19
N ALA A 72 -7.34 -4.03 -7.73
CA ALA A 72 -7.85 -2.78 -7.16
C ALA A 72 -8.49 -3.01 -5.77
N GLU A 73 -9.25 -4.09 -5.61
CA GLU A 73 -9.83 -4.49 -4.32
C GLU A 73 -8.75 -4.86 -3.30
N LEU A 74 -7.68 -5.54 -3.71
CA LEU A 74 -6.53 -5.82 -2.84
C LEU A 74 -5.80 -4.56 -2.38
N LEU A 75 -5.65 -3.56 -3.25
CA LEU A 75 -5.06 -2.27 -2.87
C LEU A 75 -5.94 -1.56 -1.83
N ARG A 76 -7.27 -1.59 -1.98
CA ARG A 76 -8.21 -1.09 -0.97
C ARG A 76 -8.07 -1.84 0.36
N CYS A 77 -7.96 -3.16 0.33
CA CYS A 77 -7.71 -3.95 1.53
C CYS A 77 -6.39 -3.58 2.21
N ALA A 78 -5.31 -3.45 1.44
CA ALA A 78 -4.00 -3.08 1.96
C ALA A 78 -4.05 -1.69 2.64
N ALA A 79 -4.71 -0.70 2.01
CA ALA A 79 -4.89 0.63 2.62
C ALA A 79 -5.69 0.55 3.93
N ARG A 80 -6.74 -0.28 3.99
CA ARG A 80 -7.51 -0.53 5.22
C ARG A 80 -6.66 -1.15 6.32
N LEU A 81 -5.90 -2.19 5.99
CA LEU A 81 -5.01 -2.87 6.94
C LEU A 81 -3.89 -1.96 7.45
N ALA A 82 -3.35 -1.07 6.61
CA ALA A 82 -2.38 -0.05 7.03
C ALA A 82 -2.93 0.87 8.13
N SER A 83 -4.26 1.02 8.20
CA SER A 83 -4.98 1.75 9.26
C SER A 83 -5.60 0.84 10.32
N LEU A 84 -5.10 -0.40 10.44
CA LEU A 84 -5.58 -1.43 11.39
C LEU A 84 -7.07 -1.79 11.27
N VAL A 85 -7.68 -1.57 10.11
CA VAL A 85 -9.03 -2.04 9.84
C VAL A 85 -8.94 -3.49 9.36
N VAL A 86 -9.15 -4.42 10.29
CA VAL A 86 -9.06 -5.88 10.07
C VAL A 86 -10.45 -6.43 9.76
N GLU A 87 -10.72 -6.64 8.47
CA GLU A 87 -11.99 -7.15 7.96
C GLU A 87 -11.72 -8.10 6.79
N PRO A 88 -12.66 -9.02 6.47
CA PRO A 88 -12.57 -9.78 5.24
C PRO A 88 -12.50 -8.87 4.02
N CYS A 89 -11.65 -9.22 3.06
CA CYS A 89 -11.51 -8.54 1.77
C CYS A 89 -12.67 -8.85 0.83
N ALA A 90 -13.92 -8.61 1.25
CA ALA A 90 -15.13 -9.08 0.58
C ALA A 90 -15.17 -8.76 -0.94
N GLY A 91 -14.71 -7.57 -1.34
CA GLY A 91 -14.63 -7.19 -2.75
C GLY A 91 -13.67 -8.08 -3.56
N PHE A 92 -12.52 -8.44 -2.98
CA PHE A 92 -11.60 -9.40 -3.60
C PHE A 92 -12.14 -10.83 -3.52
N GLU A 93 -12.77 -11.24 -2.40
CA GLU A 93 -13.28 -12.61 -2.23
C GLU A 93 -14.29 -12.97 -3.33
N ALA A 94 -15.14 -12.02 -3.73
CA ALA A 94 -16.07 -12.19 -4.84
C ALA A 94 -15.38 -12.43 -6.21
N LEU A 95 -14.13 -12.03 -6.35
CA LEU A 95 -13.31 -12.12 -7.58
C LEU A 95 -12.22 -13.20 -7.47
N ARG A 96 -12.10 -13.89 -6.33
CA ARG A 96 -10.97 -14.75 -5.99
C ARG A 96 -10.76 -15.91 -6.99
N ALA A 97 -11.85 -16.42 -7.54
CA ALA A 97 -11.82 -17.52 -8.51
C ALA A 97 -11.08 -17.13 -9.81
N ASP A 98 -11.18 -15.85 -10.21
CA ASP A 98 -10.57 -15.33 -11.44
C ASP A 98 -9.21 -14.65 -11.20
N ALA A 99 -8.78 -14.53 -9.94
CA ALA A 99 -7.49 -13.95 -9.57
C ALA A 99 -6.33 -14.86 -9.96
N ALA A 100 -5.15 -14.31 -10.25
CA ALA A 100 -3.94 -15.13 -10.46
C ALA A 100 -3.31 -15.52 -9.10
N PRO A 101 -2.39 -16.51 -9.08
CA PRO A 101 -1.78 -16.99 -7.83
C PRO A 101 -1.14 -15.90 -6.94
N PRO A 102 -0.42 -14.88 -7.48
CA PRO A 102 0.13 -13.80 -6.65
C PRO A 102 -0.94 -13.01 -5.89
N GLU A 103 -2.09 -12.74 -6.50
CA GLU A 103 -3.16 -11.98 -5.88
C GLU A 103 -3.84 -12.77 -4.76
N ARG A 104 -4.05 -14.09 -4.94
CA ARG A 104 -4.56 -14.95 -3.87
C ARG A 104 -3.59 -15.04 -2.70
N ALA A 105 -2.31 -15.26 -2.96
CA ALA A 105 -1.27 -15.28 -1.94
C ALA A 105 -1.21 -13.95 -1.18
N TYR A 106 -1.32 -12.82 -1.89
CA TYR A 106 -1.33 -11.51 -1.26
C TYR A 106 -2.60 -11.29 -0.41
N ALA A 107 -3.76 -11.74 -0.86
CA ALA A 107 -4.99 -11.71 -0.07
C ALA A 107 -4.88 -12.52 1.23
N ASP A 108 -4.31 -13.73 1.14
CA ASP A 108 -4.09 -14.57 2.32
C ASP A 108 -3.07 -13.94 3.27
N TYR A 109 -2.01 -13.33 2.74
CA TYR A 109 -1.05 -12.55 3.52
C TYR A 109 -1.72 -11.38 4.25
N LEU A 110 -2.53 -10.57 3.57
CA LEU A 110 -3.28 -9.46 4.18
C LEU A 110 -4.30 -9.93 5.22
N ALA A 111 -4.81 -11.17 5.09
CA ALA A 111 -5.71 -11.78 6.06
C ALA A 111 -4.98 -12.47 7.24
N GLY A 112 -3.65 -12.39 7.30
CA GLY A 112 -2.84 -13.06 8.33
C GLY A 112 -2.75 -14.58 8.16
N LYS A 113 -3.14 -15.10 6.98
CA LYS A 113 -3.17 -16.53 6.62
C LYS A 113 -2.05 -16.93 5.66
N GLY A 114 -1.18 -15.99 5.27
CA GLY A 114 -0.09 -16.24 4.34
C GLY A 114 0.87 -17.32 4.83
N GLN A 115 1.32 -18.17 3.92
CA GLN A 115 2.23 -19.27 4.24
C GLN A 115 3.65 -18.95 3.77
N ALA A 116 4.66 -19.56 4.42
CA ALA A 116 6.06 -19.39 4.02
C ALA A 116 6.32 -19.84 2.57
N SER A 117 5.59 -20.85 2.09
CA SER A 117 5.62 -21.31 0.69
C SER A 117 5.19 -20.24 -0.31
N ASP A 118 4.37 -19.27 0.11
CA ASP A 118 3.87 -18.21 -0.75
C ASP A 118 4.84 -17.03 -0.86
N ALA A 119 6.00 -17.07 -0.18
CA ALA A 119 6.95 -15.96 -0.12
C ALA A 119 7.32 -15.43 -1.51
N GLY A 120 7.59 -16.33 -2.44
CA GLY A 120 7.97 -15.99 -3.82
C GLY A 120 6.88 -15.27 -4.60
N LEU A 121 5.61 -15.38 -4.18
CA LEU A 121 4.45 -14.76 -4.82
C LEU A 121 4.14 -13.36 -4.27
N LEU A 122 4.66 -13.02 -3.08
CA LEU A 122 4.40 -11.72 -2.46
C LEU A 122 5.24 -10.59 -3.07
N PRO A 123 4.75 -9.33 -3.00
CA PRO A 123 5.57 -8.15 -3.27
C PRO A 123 6.84 -8.15 -2.40
N GLU A 124 7.94 -7.66 -2.94
CA GLU A 124 9.27 -7.71 -2.30
C GLU A 124 9.28 -7.20 -0.85
N ALA A 125 8.66 -6.04 -0.61
CA ALA A 125 8.56 -5.45 0.72
C ALA A 125 7.87 -6.36 1.74
N GLN A 126 6.80 -7.04 1.32
CA GLN A 126 5.99 -7.91 2.17
C GLN A 126 6.67 -9.26 2.40
N ARG A 127 7.35 -9.78 1.36
CA ARG A 127 8.21 -10.96 1.44
C ARG A 127 9.31 -10.75 2.48
N ALA A 128 9.97 -9.60 2.48
CA ALA A 128 11.05 -9.28 3.42
C ALA A 128 10.59 -9.35 4.88
N VAL A 129 9.39 -8.86 5.19
CA VAL A 129 8.82 -8.95 6.55
C VAL A 129 8.31 -10.36 6.87
N MET A 130 7.79 -11.09 5.88
CA MET A 130 7.38 -12.47 6.11
C MET A 130 8.57 -13.38 6.49
N THR A 131 9.75 -13.15 5.93
CA THR A 131 10.96 -13.93 6.24
C THR A 131 11.79 -13.35 7.38
N GLY A 132 11.93 -12.02 7.44
CA GLY A 132 12.80 -11.31 8.38
C GLY A 132 12.11 -10.77 9.63
N GLY A 133 10.79 -10.87 9.72
CA GLY A 133 10.02 -10.38 10.87
C GLY A 133 10.02 -8.85 10.99
N ASP A 134 9.89 -8.36 12.22
CA ASP A 134 9.81 -6.93 12.53
C ASP A 134 11.09 -6.16 12.18
N ALA A 135 12.26 -6.79 12.27
CA ALA A 135 13.54 -6.20 11.92
C ALA A 135 13.61 -5.74 10.44
N ALA A 136 12.88 -6.39 9.54
CA ALA A 136 12.86 -6.03 8.12
C ALA A 136 12.01 -4.79 7.83
N LEU A 137 11.16 -4.36 8.77
CA LEU A 137 10.17 -3.31 8.56
C LEU A 137 10.82 -1.96 8.19
N ALA A 138 11.88 -1.59 8.90
CA ALA A 138 12.58 -0.31 8.69
C ALA A 138 13.24 -0.20 7.30
N GLY A 139 13.53 -1.32 6.64
CA GLY A 139 14.11 -1.36 5.29
C GLY A 139 13.12 -1.11 4.16
N ILE A 140 11.81 -1.14 4.43
CA ILE A 140 10.77 -0.90 3.42
C ILE A 140 10.70 0.60 3.11
N LYS A 141 10.99 0.96 1.87
CA LYS A 141 11.03 2.36 1.40
C LYS A 141 9.66 2.97 1.14
N ASP A 142 8.73 2.17 0.62
CA ASP A 142 7.37 2.63 0.34
C ASP A 142 6.56 2.72 1.64
N PRO A 143 6.11 3.92 2.06
CA PRO A 143 5.46 4.11 3.37
C PRO A 143 4.16 3.30 3.52
N LEU A 144 3.38 3.15 2.44
CA LEU A 144 2.16 2.35 2.49
C LEU A 144 2.50 0.88 2.70
N SER A 145 3.44 0.33 1.93
CA SER A 145 3.91 -1.05 2.08
C SER A 145 4.46 -1.32 3.49
N GLN A 146 5.15 -0.36 4.09
CA GLN A 146 5.65 -0.47 5.46
C GLN A 146 4.50 -0.54 6.48
N LEU A 147 3.47 0.30 6.34
CA LEU A 147 2.29 0.24 7.21
C LEU A 147 1.46 -1.02 7.01
N VAL A 148 1.36 -1.54 5.78
CA VAL A 148 0.71 -2.83 5.49
C VAL A 148 1.43 -3.96 6.22
N ALA A 149 2.76 -4.01 6.11
CA ALA A 149 3.57 -5.03 6.78
C ALA A 149 3.43 -4.94 8.32
N ALA A 150 3.43 -3.72 8.86
CA ALA A 150 3.16 -3.49 10.28
C ALA A 150 1.77 -3.98 10.69
N GLY A 151 0.75 -3.75 9.86
CA GLY A 151 -0.61 -4.24 10.07
C GLY A 151 -0.71 -5.76 10.08
N VAL A 152 0.01 -6.45 9.17
CA VAL A 152 0.09 -7.92 9.17
C VAL A 152 0.77 -8.44 10.44
N LEU A 153 1.89 -7.83 10.86
CA LEU A 153 2.54 -8.18 12.13
C LEU A 153 1.61 -7.98 13.33
N PHE A 154 0.81 -6.91 13.33
CA PHE A 154 -0.17 -6.64 14.37
C PHE A 154 -1.28 -7.70 14.41
N GLN A 155 -1.85 -8.04 13.25
CA GLN A 155 -2.88 -9.07 13.14
C GLN A 155 -2.37 -10.45 13.59
N ALA A 156 -1.10 -10.75 13.32
CA ALA A 156 -0.44 -11.98 13.76
C ALA A 156 -0.05 -11.97 15.25
N GLY A 157 -0.32 -10.89 16.01
CA GLY A 157 0.08 -10.73 17.40
C GLY A 157 1.60 -10.53 17.59
N LYS A 158 2.33 -10.22 16.51
CA LYS A 158 3.80 -10.11 16.47
C LYS A 158 4.30 -8.65 16.41
N ALA A 159 3.41 -7.66 16.44
CA ALA A 159 3.83 -6.26 16.46
C ALA A 159 4.58 -5.93 17.76
N SER A 160 5.90 -5.73 17.67
CA SER A 160 6.74 -5.31 18.78
C SER A 160 6.55 -3.79 19.07
N PRO A 161 7.08 -3.26 20.19
CA PRO A 161 7.11 -1.81 20.41
C PRO A 161 7.81 -1.06 19.26
N VAL A 162 8.84 -1.67 18.66
CA VAL A 162 9.53 -1.13 17.48
C VAL A 162 8.58 -1.03 16.30
N THR A 163 7.81 -2.09 15.99
CA THR A 163 6.80 -2.08 14.92
C THR A 163 5.81 -0.92 15.09
N ILE A 164 5.31 -0.71 16.31
CA ILE A 164 4.34 0.35 16.59
C ILE A 164 4.96 1.73 16.38
N ASN A 165 6.16 1.95 16.92
CA ASN A 165 6.84 3.24 16.78
C ASN A 165 7.14 3.55 15.31
N THR A 166 7.65 2.58 14.55
CA THR A 166 7.83 2.72 13.10
C THR A 166 6.52 3.06 12.41
N ALA A 167 5.41 2.38 12.71
CA ALA A 167 4.14 2.69 12.07
C ALA A 167 3.59 4.08 12.43
N VAL A 168 3.73 4.52 13.68
CA VAL A 168 3.39 5.88 14.12
C VAL A 168 4.23 6.91 13.36
N ASP A 169 5.55 6.72 13.30
CA ASP A 169 6.47 7.66 12.66
C ASP A 169 6.21 7.74 11.15
N THR A 170 6.00 6.60 10.49
CA THR A 170 5.67 6.53 9.07
C THR A 170 4.35 7.23 8.74
N ALA A 171 3.27 6.95 9.50
CA ALA A 171 1.99 7.62 9.29
C ALA A 171 2.07 9.13 9.57
N SER A 172 2.81 9.52 10.62
CA SER A 172 3.02 10.92 10.99
C SER A 172 3.81 11.68 9.93
N ALA A 173 4.91 11.10 9.41
CA ALA A 173 5.75 11.71 8.39
C ALA A 173 5.01 11.96 7.07
N GLN A 174 4.04 11.11 6.75
CA GLN A 174 3.19 11.26 5.56
C GLN A 174 1.95 12.15 5.78
N GLY A 175 1.69 12.59 7.03
CA GLY A 175 0.47 13.32 7.37
C GLY A 175 -0.80 12.47 7.21
N TRP A 176 -0.70 11.15 7.31
CA TRP A 176 -1.83 10.22 7.12
C TRP A 176 -2.61 10.04 8.41
N ARG A 177 -3.70 10.81 8.53
CA ARG A 177 -4.56 10.86 9.72
C ARG A 177 -5.09 9.49 10.15
N ARG A 178 -5.69 8.70 9.25
CA ARG A 178 -6.35 7.43 9.63
C ARG A 178 -5.38 6.43 10.26
N PRO A 179 -4.26 6.05 9.61
CA PRO A 179 -3.32 5.13 10.23
C PRO A 179 -2.65 5.74 11.46
N LEU A 180 -2.37 7.05 11.47
CA LEU A 180 -1.78 7.70 12.64
C LEU A 180 -2.67 7.54 13.89
N LEU A 181 -3.97 7.81 13.77
CA LEU A 181 -4.91 7.63 14.89
C LEU A 181 -4.99 6.17 15.35
N ALA A 182 -5.04 5.23 14.41
CA ALA A 182 -5.10 3.81 14.73
C ALA A 182 -3.86 3.36 15.53
N TRP A 183 -2.65 3.70 15.06
CA TRP A 183 -1.41 3.29 15.71
C TRP A 183 -1.14 4.03 17.02
N LEU A 184 -1.48 5.33 17.13
CA LEU A 184 -1.41 6.05 18.41
C LEU A 184 -2.34 5.45 19.46
N THR A 185 -3.52 4.98 19.06
CA THR A 185 -4.46 4.31 19.97
C THR A 185 -3.85 3.03 20.53
N ILE A 186 -3.21 2.21 19.68
CA ILE A 186 -2.48 1.02 20.13
C ILE A 186 -1.32 1.39 21.06
N GLN A 187 -0.55 2.43 20.74
CA GLN A 187 0.56 2.90 21.57
C GLN A 187 0.09 3.36 22.97
N ALA A 188 -0.99 4.15 23.04
CA ALA A 188 -1.58 4.58 24.30
C ALA A 188 -2.11 3.41 25.14
N GLN A 189 -2.75 2.42 24.50
CA GLN A 189 -3.25 1.23 25.19
C GLN A 189 -2.11 0.44 25.83
N ARG A 190 -1.01 0.20 25.09
CA ARG A 190 0.14 -0.54 25.62
C ARG A 190 0.85 0.20 26.75
N ALA A 191 1.05 1.50 26.63
CA ALA A 191 1.64 2.31 27.70
C ALA A 191 0.79 2.22 28.98
N GLY A 192 -0.55 2.27 28.86
CA GLY A 192 -1.45 2.09 29.99
C GLY A 192 -1.36 0.70 30.62
N GLN A 193 -1.34 -0.37 29.80
CA GLN A 193 -1.20 -1.75 30.27
C GLN A 193 0.16 -2.02 30.94
N GLY A 194 1.22 -1.32 30.50
CA GLY A 194 2.55 -1.39 31.08
C GLY A 194 2.77 -0.50 32.31
N GLY A 195 1.74 0.22 32.79
CA GLY A 195 1.85 1.13 33.94
C GLY A 195 2.53 2.48 33.65
N ALA A 196 2.85 2.78 32.39
CA ALA A 196 3.46 4.04 31.96
C ALA A 196 2.40 5.13 31.76
N ALA A 197 1.75 5.56 32.86
CA ALA A 197 0.62 6.50 32.83
C ALA A 197 0.97 7.85 32.16
N ASP A 198 2.16 8.38 32.44
CA ASP A 198 2.62 9.65 31.85
C ASP A 198 2.82 9.55 30.34
N GLU A 199 3.33 8.41 29.85
CA GLU A 199 3.48 8.16 28.43
C GLU A 199 2.12 8.02 27.75
N ALA A 200 1.21 7.23 28.33
CA ALA A 200 -0.16 7.10 27.83
C ALA A 200 -0.87 8.46 27.73
N ALA A 201 -0.72 9.31 28.75
CA ALA A 201 -1.27 10.67 28.73
C ALA A 201 -0.63 11.53 27.62
N ARG A 202 0.68 11.40 27.38
CA ARG A 202 1.40 12.09 26.30
C ARG A 202 0.87 11.68 24.93
N VAL A 203 0.64 10.38 24.72
CA VAL A 203 0.11 9.85 23.45
C VAL A 203 -1.34 10.29 23.24
N ARG A 204 -2.18 10.28 24.27
CA ARG A 204 -3.56 10.78 24.20
C ARG A 204 -3.63 12.23 23.72
N ARG A 205 -2.74 13.11 24.20
CA ARG A 205 -2.68 14.50 23.68
C ARG A 205 -2.36 14.57 22.19
N ARG A 206 -1.57 13.63 21.65
CA ARG A 206 -1.31 13.54 20.19
C ARG A 206 -2.56 13.08 19.44
N ILE A 207 -3.31 12.13 20.00
CA ILE A 207 -4.61 11.69 19.43
C ILE A 207 -5.56 12.89 19.39
N ASP A 208 -5.74 13.60 20.51
CA ASP A 208 -6.62 14.78 20.60
C ASP A 208 -6.26 15.84 19.56
N LEU A 209 -4.96 16.12 19.39
CA LEU A 209 -4.47 17.07 18.39
C LEU A 209 -4.91 16.68 16.98
N VAL A 210 -4.76 15.40 16.61
CA VAL A 210 -5.11 14.89 15.29
C VAL A 210 -6.63 14.90 15.12
N GLU A 211 -7.39 14.46 16.12
CA GLU A 211 -8.85 14.41 16.10
C GLU A 211 -9.48 15.78 15.92
N LYS A 212 -9.02 16.77 16.71
CA LYS A 212 -9.43 18.17 16.64
C LYS A 212 -8.90 18.92 15.41
N ALA A 213 -8.05 18.28 14.61
CA ALA A 213 -7.38 18.91 13.47
C ALA A 213 -6.65 20.21 13.86
N GLY A 214 -5.95 20.19 15.00
CA GLY A 214 -5.18 21.33 15.49
C GLY A 214 -5.99 22.46 16.13
N ARG A 215 -7.32 22.32 16.27
CA ARG A 215 -8.15 23.30 16.97
C ARG A 215 -7.93 23.22 18.49
N PRO A 216 -8.01 24.36 19.22
CA PRO A 216 -7.89 24.37 20.68
C PRO A 216 -8.96 23.50 21.37
#